data_AF-A0A8D8JIL2-F1
#
_entry.id   AF-A0A8D8JIL2-F1
#
_cell.length_a   1.000
_cell.length_b   1.000
_cell.length_c   1.000
_cell.angle_alpha   90.00
_cell.angle_beta   90.00
_cell.angle_gamma   90.00
#
_symmetry.space_group_name_H-M   'P 1'
#
loop_
_entity.id
_entity.type
_entity.pdbx_description
1 polymer ?
#
loop_
_entity_poly.entity_id
_entity_poly.type
_entity_poly.pdbx_seq_one_letter_code
_entity_poly.pdbx_strand_id
1 'polypeptide(L)'
;MHSDNGTNFVGAKTELHELWQMFQNECATKKITSYCVEKGIEWSFIPPRSPHFGGIWEAGVKQVKHHLKRIVGERKLSYEELYTTLTQIEAVLNSRPLVPSSDDPSDYTAITPAHFLIGREMQAVPEPDYSHLKENRLSRWQLVQTMLQHFWRRWTAEYLPELQNRSKWLKTKVIKEGSLVLLVDQNAPPLQWPLGRIVTVHPGEDGVTRVVTVRMANGAEFKRAVTEVCLLPLDEDED
;
A
#
# COMPACT_ATOMS: atom_id res chain seq x y z
N MET A 1 -0.78 -7.05 20.91
CA MET A 1 0.14 -7.58 19.88
C MET A 1 -0.26 -9.01 19.57
N HIS A 2 -0.45 -9.35 18.28
CA HIS A 2 -0.83 -10.70 17.86
C HIS A 2 0.28 -11.37 17.04
N SER A 3 0.50 -12.66 17.25
CA SER A 3 1.44 -13.49 16.47
C SER A 3 0.89 -14.88 16.22
N ASP A 4 1.38 -15.53 15.16
CA ASP A 4 1.05 -16.93 14.84
C ASP A 4 1.73 -17.92 15.79
N ASN A 5 1.23 -19.16 15.78
CA ASN A 5 1.86 -20.31 16.43
C ASN A 5 2.82 -21.04 15.47
N GLY A 6 3.35 -20.33 14.47
CA GLY A 6 4.09 -20.90 13.35
C GLY A 6 5.38 -21.58 13.80
N THR A 7 5.52 -22.87 13.48
CA THR A 7 6.70 -23.70 13.83
C THR A 7 7.76 -23.79 12.73
N ASN A 8 7.66 -23.04 11.62
CA ASN A 8 8.50 -23.27 10.44
C ASN A 8 9.32 -22.04 10.00
N PHE A 9 10.64 -22.10 10.25
CA PHE A 9 11.66 -21.32 9.56
C PHE A 9 12.82 -22.24 9.12
N VAL A 10 12.58 -23.07 8.09
CA VAL A 10 13.53 -24.11 7.63
C VAL A 10 14.53 -23.59 6.58
N GLY A 11 14.49 -22.30 6.23
CA GLY A 11 15.25 -21.75 5.08
C GLY A 11 16.64 -21.16 5.37
N ALA A 12 16.99 -20.81 6.61
CA ALA A 12 18.33 -20.32 6.99
C ALA A 12 18.76 -20.99 8.30
N LYS A 13 18.95 -22.31 8.21
CA LYS A 13 18.91 -23.29 9.30
C LYS A 13 19.92 -23.08 10.44
N THR A 14 21.00 -22.31 10.29
CA THR A 14 22.01 -22.19 11.36
C THR A 14 21.77 -20.94 12.21
N GLU A 15 21.78 -19.74 11.63
CA GLU A 15 21.51 -18.47 12.35
C GLU A 15 20.05 -18.39 12.84
N LEU A 16 19.08 -18.91 12.07
CA LEU A 16 17.70 -18.99 12.56
C LEU A 16 17.52 -20.08 13.60
N HIS A 17 18.40 -21.10 13.69
CA HIS A 17 18.31 -22.09 14.76
C HIS A 17 18.84 -21.55 16.08
N GLU A 18 19.85 -20.67 16.05
CA GLU A 18 20.28 -19.91 17.23
C GLU A 18 19.17 -18.94 17.70
N LEU A 19 18.57 -18.18 16.77
CA LEU A 19 17.41 -17.32 17.09
C LEU A 19 16.21 -18.16 17.57
N TRP A 20 15.96 -19.31 16.97
CA TRP A 20 14.88 -20.22 17.37
C TRP A 20 15.13 -20.83 18.75
N GLN A 21 16.36 -21.26 19.06
CA GLN A 21 16.75 -21.69 20.40
C GLN A 21 16.62 -20.54 21.41
N MET A 22 16.92 -19.30 21.01
CA MET A 22 16.62 -18.12 21.83
C MET A 22 15.12 -18.01 22.09
N PHE A 23 14.25 -18.05 21.07
CA PHE A 23 12.78 -17.93 21.24
C PHE A 23 12.13 -19.11 21.98
N GLN A 24 12.70 -20.32 21.89
CA GLN A 24 12.27 -21.51 22.65
C GLN A 24 12.79 -21.53 24.09
N ASN A 25 13.78 -20.70 24.43
CA ASN A 25 14.27 -20.59 25.78
C ASN A 25 13.24 -19.84 26.63
N GLU A 26 12.71 -20.47 27.69
CA GLU A 26 11.78 -19.83 28.62
C GLU A 26 12.30 -18.48 29.12
N CYS A 27 13.61 -18.29 29.20
CA CYS A 27 14.23 -17.02 29.57
C CYS A 27 13.95 -15.89 28.56
N ALA A 28 13.97 -16.17 27.25
CA ALA A 28 13.66 -15.16 26.24
C ALA A 28 12.16 -14.87 26.18
N THR A 29 11.31 -15.89 26.28
CA THR A 29 9.86 -15.69 26.38
C THR A 29 9.53 -14.84 27.61
N LYS A 30 10.12 -15.15 28.77
CA LYS A 30 9.98 -14.34 30.00
C LYS A 30 10.48 -12.91 29.80
N LYS A 31 11.59 -12.67 29.09
CA LYS A 31 12.09 -11.32 28.76
C LYS A 31 11.11 -10.55 27.87
N ILE A 32 10.56 -11.18 26.83
CA ILE A 32 9.57 -10.57 25.94
C ILE A 32 8.29 -10.26 26.71
N THR A 33 7.77 -11.21 27.49
CA THR A 33 6.59 -10.99 28.33
C THR A 33 6.83 -9.89 29.36
N SER A 34 8.01 -9.85 30.00
CA SER A 34 8.35 -8.79 30.96
C SER A 34 8.41 -7.42 30.30
N TYR A 35 9.04 -7.33 29.11
CA TYR A 35 9.07 -6.09 28.32
C TYR A 35 7.66 -5.65 27.91
N CYS A 36 6.84 -6.59 27.43
CA CYS A 36 5.46 -6.33 27.07
C CYS A 36 4.65 -5.82 28.27
N VAL A 37 4.77 -6.44 29.44
CA VAL A 37 4.11 -5.99 30.69
C VAL A 37 4.59 -4.59 31.09
N GLU A 38 5.92 -4.34 31.06
CA GLU A 38 6.50 -3.02 31.39
C GLU A 38 5.96 -1.92 30.46
N LYS A 39 5.72 -2.24 29.19
CA LYS A 39 5.19 -1.31 28.18
C LYS A 39 3.65 -1.32 28.08
N GLY A 40 2.96 -2.08 28.92
CA GLY A 40 1.49 -2.23 28.85
C GLY A 40 0.99 -2.88 27.56
N ILE A 41 1.85 -3.65 26.89
CA ILE A 41 1.52 -4.39 25.66
C ILE A 41 0.96 -5.76 26.06
N GLU A 42 -0.32 -6.00 25.79
CA GLU A 42 -0.87 -7.34 25.87
C GLU A 42 -0.41 -8.15 24.64
N TRP A 43 0.31 -9.26 24.86
CA TRP A 43 0.74 -10.15 23.79
C TRP A 43 -0.11 -11.42 23.79
N SER A 44 -0.74 -11.71 22.65
CA SER A 44 -1.69 -12.81 22.50
C SER A 44 -1.41 -13.61 21.23
N PHE A 45 -1.38 -14.93 21.33
CA PHE A 45 -1.27 -15.81 20.16
C PHE A 45 -2.62 -15.99 19.48
N ILE A 46 -2.64 -16.04 18.15
CA ILE A 46 -3.85 -16.47 17.45
C ILE A 46 -4.14 -17.94 17.75
N PRO A 47 -5.42 -18.37 17.68
CA PRO A 47 -5.76 -19.77 17.93
C PRO A 47 -4.97 -20.72 17.01
N PRO A 48 -4.50 -21.87 17.52
CA PRO A 48 -3.83 -22.88 16.70
C PRO A 48 -4.68 -23.29 15.50
N ARG A 49 -4.05 -23.42 14.32
CA ARG A 49 -4.72 -23.78 13.04
C ARG A 49 -5.79 -22.79 12.57
N SER A 50 -5.71 -21.52 12.97
CA SER A 50 -6.61 -20.48 12.48
C SER A 50 -5.86 -19.43 11.63
N PRO A 51 -5.30 -19.81 10.46
CA PRO A 51 -4.52 -18.91 9.59
C PRO A 51 -5.32 -17.70 9.09
N HIS A 52 -6.65 -17.76 9.11
CA HIS A 52 -7.50 -16.62 8.77
C HIS A 52 -7.24 -15.39 9.67
N PHE A 53 -6.88 -15.58 10.94
CA PHE A 53 -6.53 -14.46 11.81
C PHE A 53 -5.26 -13.74 11.35
N GLY A 54 -4.35 -14.46 10.67
CA GLY A 54 -3.14 -13.91 10.08
C GLY A 54 -3.20 -13.54 8.62
N GLY A 55 -4.31 -13.83 7.95
CA GLY A 55 -4.44 -13.68 6.50
C GLY A 55 -4.16 -12.26 6.00
N ILE A 56 -4.51 -11.23 6.76
CA ILE A 56 -4.32 -9.82 6.35
C ILE A 56 -2.83 -9.47 6.28
N TRP A 57 -2.06 -9.71 7.34
CA TRP A 57 -0.63 -9.39 7.33
C TRP A 57 0.17 -10.37 6.45
N GLU A 58 -0.24 -11.64 6.37
CA GLU A 58 0.39 -12.62 5.48
C GLU A 58 0.19 -12.27 4.00
N ALA A 59 -1.01 -11.83 3.61
CA ALA A 59 -1.28 -11.35 2.25
C ALA A 59 -0.41 -10.14 1.93
N GLY A 60 -0.35 -9.15 2.83
CA GLY A 60 0.53 -7.98 2.68
C GLY A 60 2.00 -8.37 2.49
N VAL A 61 2.53 -9.22 3.39
CA VAL A 61 3.92 -9.70 3.31
C VAL A 61 4.17 -10.48 2.02
N LYS A 62 3.21 -11.30 1.57
CA LYS A 62 3.31 -12.06 0.32
C LYS A 62 3.41 -11.14 -0.89
N GLN A 63 2.56 -10.11 -0.96
CA GLN A 63 2.57 -9.13 -2.06
C GLN A 63 3.89 -8.34 -2.10
N VAL A 64 4.38 -7.90 -0.94
CA VAL A 64 5.68 -7.20 -0.85
C VAL A 64 6.82 -8.09 -1.31
N LYS A 65 6.91 -9.33 -0.82
CA LYS A 65 7.95 -10.28 -1.24
C LYS A 65 7.87 -10.59 -2.73
N HIS A 66 6.65 -10.71 -3.26
CA HIS A 66 6.39 -10.98 -4.66
C HIS A 66 6.97 -9.89 -5.57
N HIS A 67 6.69 -8.62 -5.24
CA HIS A 67 7.22 -7.48 -5.98
C HIS A 67 8.70 -7.26 -5.74
N LEU A 68 9.17 -7.38 -4.49
CA LEU A 68 10.57 -7.24 -4.12
C LEU A 68 11.47 -8.20 -4.92
N LYS A 69 11.09 -9.47 -5.04
CA LYS A 69 11.84 -10.46 -5.83
C LYS A 69 11.94 -10.06 -7.30
N ARG A 70 10.90 -9.45 -7.86
CA ARG A 70 10.87 -9.02 -9.27
C ARG A 70 11.63 -7.73 -9.52
N ILE A 71 11.56 -6.77 -8.60
CA ILE A 71 12.28 -5.51 -8.77
C ILE A 71 13.78 -5.69 -8.53
N VAL A 72 14.19 -6.55 -7.59
CA VAL A 72 15.60 -6.84 -7.32
C VAL A 72 16.18 -7.77 -8.38
N GLY A 73 15.43 -8.80 -8.79
CA GLY A 73 15.87 -9.76 -9.79
C GLY A 73 17.12 -10.51 -9.33
N GLU A 74 18.16 -10.53 -10.18
CA GLU A 74 19.45 -11.19 -9.90
C GLU A 74 20.50 -10.23 -9.33
N ARG A 75 20.12 -8.99 -9.03
CA ARG A 75 21.06 -7.95 -8.59
C ARG A 75 21.55 -8.24 -7.17
N LYS A 76 22.83 -7.95 -6.93
CA LYS A 76 23.43 -7.96 -5.58
C LYS A 76 23.36 -6.56 -5.02
N LEU A 77 22.52 -6.37 -4.00
CA LEU A 77 22.43 -5.11 -3.28
C LEU A 77 23.40 -5.11 -2.09
N SER A 78 23.94 -3.94 -1.77
CA SER A 78 24.59 -3.77 -0.47
C SER A 78 23.52 -3.72 0.63
N TYR A 79 23.94 -3.86 1.89
CA TYR A 79 23.04 -3.69 3.03
C TYR A 79 22.27 -2.37 2.97
N GLU A 80 22.99 -1.26 2.77
CA GLU A 80 22.41 0.08 2.68
C GLU A 80 21.37 0.21 1.55
N GLU A 81 21.63 -0.39 0.39
CA GLU A 81 20.67 -0.34 -0.71
C GLU A 81 19.42 -1.16 -0.45
N LEU A 82 19.59 -2.36 0.10
CA LEU A 82 18.45 -3.21 0.44
C LEU A 82 17.60 -2.54 1.53
N TYR A 83 18.24 -2.02 2.58
CA TYR A 83 17.58 -1.31 3.66
C TYR A 83 16.83 -0.10 3.13
N THR A 84 17.50 0.76 2.35
CA THR A 84 16.87 1.94 1.73
C THR A 84 15.69 1.55 0.84
N THR A 85 15.85 0.53 0.00
CA THR A 85 14.77 0.05 -0.89
C THR A 85 13.56 -0.42 -0.08
N LEU A 86 13.79 -1.18 0.99
CA LEU A 86 12.71 -1.68 1.86
C LEU A 86 12.00 -0.54 2.60
N THR A 87 12.73 0.44 3.13
CA THR A 87 12.14 1.61 3.80
C THR A 87 11.33 2.46 2.83
N GLN A 88 11.78 2.63 1.59
CA GLN A 88 11.02 3.35 0.56
C GLN A 88 9.75 2.57 0.15
N ILE A 89 9.82 1.24 0.07
CA ILE A 89 8.65 0.40 -0.17
C ILE A 89 7.65 0.52 0.98
N GLU A 90 8.11 0.46 2.23
CA GLU A 90 7.27 0.66 3.41
C GLU A 90 6.54 2.00 3.34
N ALA A 91 7.25 3.08 2.98
CA ALA A 91 6.64 4.38 2.77
C ALA A 91 5.54 4.35 1.70
N VAL A 92 5.77 3.68 0.57
CA VAL A 92 4.78 3.53 -0.50
C VAL A 92 3.52 2.80 -0.01
N LEU A 93 3.68 1.73 0.74
CA LEU A 93 2.55 0.97 1.26
C LEU A 93 1.74 1.78 2.28
N ASN A 94 2.42 2.56 3.11
CA ASN A 94 1.82 3.38 4.15
C ASN A 94 1.25 4.71 3.63
N SER A 95 1.59 5.14 2.41
CA SER A 95 1.01 6.33 1.78
C SER A 95 -0.30 6.06 1.04
N ARG A 96 -0.72 4.79 0.93
CA ARG A 96 -1.92 4.44 0.16
C ARG A 96 -3.17 5.15 0.71
N PRO A 97 -3.97 5.81 -0.13
CA PRO A 97 -5.25 6.39 0.27
C PRO A 97 -6.25 5.31 0.67
N LEU A 98 -6.91 5.51 1.81
CA LEU A 98 -7.94 4.62 2.35
C LEU A 98 -9.34 5.21 2.17
N VAL A 99 -9.54 6.44 2.65
CA VAL A 99 -10.82 7.16 2.66
C VAL A 99 -10.57 8.66 2.50
N PRO A 100 -11.55 9.46 2.05
CA PRO A 100 -11.43 10.92 2.09
C PRO A 100 -11.19 11.43 3.51
N SER A 101 -10.39 12.48 3.67
CA SER A 101 -10.09 13.04 5.00
C SER A 101 -11.24 13.83 5.61
N SER A 102 -12.09 14.42 4.76
CA SER A 102 -13.24 15.21 5.17
C SER A 102 -14.30 15.25 4.07
N ASP A 103 -15.50 15.67 4.46
CA ASP A 103 -16.62 15.92 3.55
C ASP A 103 -16.52 17.28 2.83
N ASP A 104 -15.51 18.11 3.15
CA ASP A 104 -15.33 19.42 2.53
C ASP A 104 -15.03 19.27 1.02
N PRO A 105 -15.88 19.80 0.12
CA PRO A 105 -15.65 19.73 -1.32
C PRO A 105 -14.35 20.39 -1.81
N SER A 106 -13.73 21.25 -0.99
CA SER A 106 -12.45 21.90 -1.28
C SER A 106 -11.23 21.13 -0.75
N ASP A 107 -11.44 20.10 0.06
CA ASP A 107 -10.39 19.19 0.54
C ASP A 107 -10.18 18.05 -0.47
N TYR A 108 -8.96 17.89 -0.94
CA TYR A 108 -8.55 16.85 -1.89
C TYR A 108 -7.65 15.80 -1.26
N THR A 109 -7.54 15.76 0.07
CA THR A 109 -6.69 14.83 0.81
C THR A 109 -7.44 13.55 1.19
N ALA A 110 -6.67 12.50 1.47
CA ALA A 110 -7.19 11.22 1.90
C ALA A 110 -6.44 10.73 3.14
N ILE A 111 -7.15 10.07 4.05
CA ILE A 111 -6.54 9.37 5.17
C ILE A 111 -5.78 8.16 4.64
N THR A 112 -4.59 7.96 5.18
CA THR A 112 -3.64 6.91 4.81
C THR A 112 -3.17 6.18 6.08
N PRO A 113 -2.62 4.97 6.00
CA PRO A 113 -2.04 4.29 7.14
C PRO A 113 -0.98 5.14 7.87
N ALA A 114 -0.21 5.94 7.15
CA ALA A 114 0.80 6.82 7.73
C ALA A 114 0.23 7.86 8.71
N HIS A 115 -1.00 8.33 8.49
CA HIS A 115 -1.66 9.22 9.46
C HIS A 115 -1.80 8.58 10.83
N PHE A 116 -2.07 7.27 10.89
CA PHE A 116 -2.16 6.53 12.16
C PHE A 116 -0.79 6.22 12.75
N LEU A 117 0.20 5.96 11.90
CA LEU A 117 1.54 5.54 12.35
C LEU A 117 2.42 6.70 12.81
N ILE A 118 2.39 7.83 12.09
CA ILE A 118 3.28 8.97 12.30
C ILE A 118 2.55 10.31 12.41
N GLY A 119 1.21 10.33 12.35
CA GLY A 119 0.40 11.54 12.48
C GLY A 119 0.36 12.44 11.24
N ARG A 120 0.91 12.00 10.10
CA ARG A 120 0.98 12.78 8.85
C ARG A 120 1.15 11.90 7.60
N GLU A 121 0.99 12.50 6.44
CA GLU A 121 1.23 11.88 5.14
C GLU A 121 2.71 11.51 4.94
N MET A 122 2.95 10.42 4.19
CA MET A 122 4.28 10.14 3.65
C MET A 122 4.54 11.05 2.45
N GLN A 123 5.61 11.81 2.49
CA GLN A 123 6.02 12.68 1.41
C GLN A 123 7.41 12.30 0.90
N ALA A 124 7.59 12.38 -0.42
CA ALA A 124 8.90 12.34 -1.04
C ALA A 124 8.94 13.34 -2.20
N VAL A 125 10.14 13.89 -2.43
CA VAL A 125 10.41 14.69 -3.62
C VAL A 125 10.35 13.76 -4.84
N PRO A 126 9.60 14.12 -5.90
CA PRO A 126 9.60 13.35 -7.13
C PRO A 126 11.01 13.23 -7.72
N GLU A 127 11.47 11.99 -7.91
CA GLU A 127 12.72 11.67 -8.57
C GLU A 127 12.52 11.56 -10.10
N PRO A 128 13.52 11.91 -10.93
CA PRO A 128 13.45 11.68 -12.37
C PRO A 128 13.20 10.22 -12.71
N ASP A 129 12.41 9.94 -13.75
CA ASP A 129 12.21 8.56 -14.20
C ASP A 129 13.48 8.00 -14.83
N TYR A 130 14.06 6.98 -14.21
CA TYR A 130 15.28 6.33 -14.67
C TYR A 130 15.02 5.03 -15.43
N SER A 131 13.76 4.61 -15.58
CA SER A 131 13.42 3.31 -16.17
C SER A 131 13.77 3.16 -17.64
N HIS A 132 14.01 4.27 -18.34
CA HIS A 132 14.46 4.29 -19.73
C HIS A 132 15.98 4.11 -19.88
N LEU A 133 16.74 4.24 -18.79
CA LEU A 133 18.20 4.11 -18.80
C LEU A 133 18.61 2.64 -18.63
N LYS A 134 19.69 2.27 -19.32
CA LYS A 134 20.31 0.95 -19.12
C LYS A 134 20.98 0.89 -17.74
N GLU A 135 20.83 -0.23 -17.05
CA GLU A 135 21.33 -0.42 -15.68
C GLU A 135 22.82 -0.13 -15.52
N ASN A 136 23.65 -0.46 -16.52
CA ASN A 136 25.10 -0.21 -16.49
C ASN A 136 25.48 1.27 -16.51
N ARG A 137 24.52 2.18 -16.71
CA ARG A 137 24.70 3.63 -16.68
C ARG A 137 24.15 4.28 -15.42
N LEU A 138 23.49 3.50 -14.55
CA LEU A 138 22.90 4.00 -13.32
C LEU A 138 23.96 4.11 -12.23
N SER A 139 23.94 5.23 -11.51
CA SER A 139 24.57 5.28 -10.19
C SER A 139 23.85 4.35 -9.21
N ARG A 140 24.48 4.07 -8.06
CA ARG A 140 23.88 3.23 -7.01
C ARG A 140 22.56 3.82 -6.50
N TRP A 141 22.48 5.13 -6.32
CA TRP A 141 21.25 5.83 -5.97
C TRP A 141 20.17 5.67 -7.04
N GLN A 142 20.53 5.90 -8.31
CA GLN A 142 19.58 5.78 -9.42
C GLN A 142 19.07 4.34 -9.57
N LEU A 143 19.90 3.34 -9.29
CA LEU A 143 19.48 1.95 -9.25
C LEU A 143 18.39 1.71 -8.20
N VAL A 144 18.57 2.24 -6.98
CA VAL A 144 17.56 2.17 -5.91
C VAL A 144 16.27 2.88 -6.32
N GLN A 145 16.37 4.07 -6.92
CA GLN A 145 15.19 4.80 -7.39
C GLN A 145 14.45 4.08 -8.53
N THR A 146 15.17 3.45 -9.47
CA THR A 146 14.56 2.61 -10.51
C THR A 146 13.81 1.42 -9.89
N MET A 147 14.35 0.79 -8.85
CA MET A 147 13.66 -0.30 -8.14
C MET A 147 12.37 0.18 -7.49
N LEU A 148 12.38 1.35 -6.83
CA LEU A 148 11.19 1.96 -6.25
C LEU A 148 10.15 2.32 -7.32
N GLN A 149 10.57 2.91 -8.44
CA GLN A 149 9.69 3.25 -9.57
C GLN A 149 9.04 2.00 -10.18
N HIS A 150 9.79 0.91 -10.31
CA HIS A 150 9.27 -0.37 -10.77
C HIS A 150 8.31 -1.00 -9.76
N PHE A 151 8.61 -0.90 -8.46
CA PHE A 151 7.71 -1.36 -7.40
C PHE A 151 6.40 -0.60 -7.46
N TRP A 152 6.47 0.74 -7.47
CA TRP A 152 5.32 1.63 -7.52
C TRP A 152 4.37 1.28 -8.66
N ARG A 153 4.85 1.22 -9.92
CA ARG A 153 4.00 0.90 -11.08
C ARG A 153 3.27 -0.43 -10.95
N ARG A 154 3.94 -1.45 -10.41
CA ARG A 154 3.35 -2.78 -10.24
C ARG A 154 2.34 -2.77 -9.09
N TRP A 155 2.72 -2.16 -7.97
CA TRP A 155 1.89 -2.06 -6.78
C TRP A 155 0.61 -1.28 -7.06
N THR A 156 0.69 -0.10 -7.67
CA THR A 156 -0.49 0.71 -7.99
C THR A 156 -1.41 0.03 -9.01
N ALA A 157 -0.85 -0.67 -9.99
CA ALA A 157 -1.61 -1.45 -10.96
C ALA A 157 -2.36 -2.65 -10.35
N GLU A 158 -1.91 -3.17 -9.21
CA GLU A 158 -2.59 -4.23 -8.46
C GLU A 158 -3.58 -3.66 -7.43
N TYR A 159 -3.20 -2.60 -6.71
CA TYR A 159 -4.01 -1.98 -5.67
C TYR A 159 -5.24 -1.24 -6.20
N LEU A 160 -5.11 -0.45 -7.28
CA LEU A 160 -6.22 0.36 -7.79
C LEU A 160 -7.43 -0.49 -8.23
N PRO A 161 -7.25 -1.64 -8.91
CA PRO A 161 -8.33 -2.57 -9.17
C PRO A 161 -8.99 -3.15 -7.92
N GLU A 162 -8.25 -3.37 -6.83
CA GLU A 162 -8.82 -3.86 -5.56
C GLU A 162 -9.84 -2.87 -4.99
N LEU A 163 -9.61 -1.56 -5.15
CA LEU A 163 -10.58 -0.52 -4.77
C LEU A 163 -11.86 -0.51 -5.62
N GLN A 164 -11.76 -0.98 -6.87
CA GLN A 164 -12.87 -1.03 -7.82
C GLN A 164 -13.63 -2.36 -7.81
N ASN A 165 -13.23 -3.33 -6.98
CA ASN A 165 -13.77 -4.69 -7.05
C ASN A 165 -15.30 -4.70 -6.88
N ARG A 166 -16.00 -5.01 -7.98
CA ARG A 166 -17.44 -5.25 -8.02
C ARG A 166 -17.67 -6.69 -7.61
N SER A 167 -18.09 -6.94 -6.37
CA SER A 167 -18.53 -8.29 -6.03
C SER A 167 -19.82 -8.57 -6.81
N LYS A 168 -19.97 -9.80 -7.32
CA LYS A 168 -21.14 -10.22 -8.12
C LYS A 168 -22.49 -10.04 -7.41
N TRP A 169 -22.48 -9.80 -6.10
CA TRP A 169 -23.66 -9.72 -5.24
C TRP A 169 -23.84 -8.37 -4.54
N LEU A 170 -22.88 -7.44 -4.66
CA LEU A 170 -23.00 -6.08 -4.11
C LEU A 170 -23.46 -5.12 -5.21
N LYS A 171 -24.28 -4.13 -4.82
CA LYS A 171 -24.71 -3.04 -5.71
C LYS A 171 -23.47 -2.35 -6.28
N THR A 172 -23.45 -2.10 -7.59
CA THR A 172 -22.39 -1.30 -8.23
C THR A 172 -22.31 0.06 -7.52
N LYS A 173 -21.14 0.41 -6.97
CA LYS A 173 -20.92 1.72 -6.35
C LYS A 173 -21.30 2.83 -7.34
N VAL A 174 -22.31 3.60 -6.98
CA VAL A 174 -22.82 4.70 -7.83
C VAL A 174 -21.85 5.86 -7.70
N ILE A 175 -21.31 6.26 -8.84
CA ILE A 175 -20.44 7.42 -8.93
C ILE A 175 -21.29 8.68 -8.82
N LYS A 176 -20.98 9.54 -7.84
CA LYS A 176 -21.71 10.79 -7.58
C LYS A 176 -20.81 11.99 -7.80
N GLU A 177 -21.43 13.12 -8.12
CA GLU A 177 -20.74 14.41 -8.10
C GLU A 177 -20.29 14.72 -6.67
N GLY A 178 -19.14 15.38 -6.54
CA GLY A 178 -18.48 15.65 -5.28
C GLY A 178 -17.59 14.50 -4.77
N SER A 179 -17.74 13.27 -5.25
CA SER A 179 -16.93 12.14 -4.78
C SER A 179 -15.43 12.35 -5.06
N LEU A 180 -14.60 12.11 -4.04
CA LEU A 180 -13.14 12.07 -4.17
C LEU A 180 -12.72 10.73 -4.80
N VAL A 181 -11.91 10.82 -5.84
CA VAL A 181 -11.44 9.70 -6.64
C VAL A 181 -9.93 9.73 -6.82
N LEU A 182 -9.34 8.55 -6.91
CA LEU A 182 -8.00 8.36 -7.43
C LEU A 182 -8.03 8.24 -8.94
N LEU A 183 -7.11 8.91 -9.62
CA LEU A 183 -6.91 8.71 -11.05
C LEU A 183 -5.93 7.56 -11.27
N VAL A 184 -6.26 6.71 -12.24
CA VAL A 184 -5.35 5.66 -12.71
C VAL A 184 -4.32 6.31 -13.63
N ASP A 185 -3.24 6.83 -13.05
CA ASP A 185 -2.09 7.35 -13.79
C ASP A 185 -0.88 6.44 -13.58
N GLN A 186 -0.50 5.72 -14.65
CA GLN A 186 0.66 4.82 -14.63
C GLN A 186 2.01 5.56 -14.59
N ASN A 187 2.00 6.87 -14.87
CA ASN A 187 3.20 7.71 -14.92
C ASN A 187 3.39 8.55 -13.66
N ALA A 188 2.45 8.50 -12.70
CA ALA A 188 2.61 9.19 -11.43
C ALA A 188 3.90 8.69 -10.74
N PRO A 189 4.74 9.58 -10.21
CA PRO A 189 5.95 9.17 -9.50
C PRO A 189 5.60 8.52 -8.15
N PRO A 190 6.51 7.73 -7.55
CA PRO A 190 6.27 7.09 -6.26
C PRO A 190 5.78 8.08 -5.20
N LEU A 191 4.85 7.62 -4.35
CA LEU A 191 4.20 8.40 -3.28
C LEU A 191 3.27 9.52 -3.75
N GLN A 192 3.14 9.76 -5.06
CA GLN A 192 2.21 10.76 -5.59
C GLN A 192 0.94 10.07 -6.07
N TRP A 193 -0.11 10.16 -5.25
CA TRP A 193 -1.43 9.66 -5.57
C TRP A 193 -2.27 10.78 -6.21
N PRO A 194 -2.60 10.71 -7.51
CA PRO A 194 -3.37 11.77 -8.17
C PRO A 194 -4.83 11.70 -7.70
N LEU A 195 -5.18 12.56 -6.75
CA LEU A 195 -6.53 12.71 -6.23
C LEU A 195 -7.27 13.83 -6.96
N GLY A 196 -8.55 13.59 -7.25
CA GLY A 196 -9.44 14.55 -7.88
C GLY A 196 -10.88 14.36 -7.42
N ARG A 197 -11.72 15.36 -7.64
CA ARG A 197 -13.16 15.30 -7.34
C ARG A 197 -13.98 15.29 -8.60
N ILE A 198 -15.04 14.49 -8.60
CA ILE A 198 -15.99 14.45 -9.70
C ILE A 198 -16.83 15.73 -9.68
N VAL A 199 -16.75 16.52 -10.74
CA VAL A 199 -17.55 17.74 -10.91
C VAL A 199 -18.83 17.44 -11.67
N THR A 200 -18.76 16.56 -12.66
CA THR A 200 -19.91 16.25 -13.51
C THR A 200 -19.91 14.81 -13.94
N VAL A 201 -21.08 14.18 -13.85
CA VAL A 201 -21.34 12.82 -14.31
C VAL A 201 -21.98 12.88 -15.70
N HIS A 202 -21.53 12.04 -16.64
CA HIS A 202 -22.08 11.99 -18.02
C HIS A 202 -22.73 10.62 -18.29
N PRO A 203 -24.03 10.43 -18.00
CA PRO A 203 -24.77 9.22 -18.32
C PRO A 203 -24.96 9.03 -19.82
N GLY A 204 -24.91 7.78 -20.30
CA GLY A 204 -25.33 7.43 -21.66
C GLY A 204 -26.85 7.41 -21.81
N GLU A 205 -27.33 7.12 -23.03
CA GLU A 205 -28.77 6.94 -23.32
C GLU A 205 -29.42 5.82 -22.49
N ASP A 206 -28.62 4.84 -22.05
CA ASP A 206 -29.02 3.74 -21.17
C ASP A 206 -28.97 4.10 -19.66
N GLY A 207 -28.68 5.35 -19.32
CA GLY A 207 -28.54 5.83 -17.94
C GLY A 207 -27.24 5.40 -17.25
N VAL A 208 -26.35 4.66 -17.93
CA VAL A 208 -25.10 4.18 -17.35
C VAL A 208 -24.01 5.23 -17.54
N THR A 209 -23.42 5.66 -16.44
CA THR A 209 -22.27 6.58 -16.46
C THR A 209 -21.01 5.85 -16.90
N ARG A 210 -20.44 6.28 -18.02
CA ARG A 210 -19.14 5.79 -18.53
C ARG A 210 -18.06 6.86 -18.53
N VAL A 211 -18.45 8.13 -18.45
CA VAL A 211 -17.55 9.28 -18.50
C VAL A 211 -17.87 10.22 -17.35
N VAL A 212 -16.83 10.76 -16.72
CA VAL A 212 -16.92 11.76 -15.66
C VAL A 212 -15.97 12.92 -15.96
N THR A 213 -16.31 14.11 -15.47
CA THR A 213 -15.39 15.26 -15.41
C THR A 213 -14.79 15.34 -14.03
N VAL A 214 -13.47 15.35 -13.96
CA VAL A 214 -12.71 15.36 -12.71
C VAL A 214 -11.94 16.68 -12.61
N ARG A 215 -11.99 17.30 -11.43
CA ARG A 215 -11.18 18.46 -11.05
C ARG A 215 -10.08 18.02 -10.10
N MET A 216 -8.85 18.45 -10.38
CA MET A 216 -7.68 18.23 -9.53
C MET A 216 -7.53 19.39 -8.53
N ALA A 217 -6.75 19.21 -7.47
CA ALA A 217 -6.48 20.25 -6.46
C ALA A 217 -5.83 21.52 -7.05
N ASN A 218 -5.08 21.40 -8.15
CA ASN A 218 -4.48 22.53 -8.86
C ASN A 218 -5.47 23.28 -9.78
N GLY A 219 -6.75 22.92 -9.77
CA GLY A 219 -7.80 23.52 -10.60
C GLY A 219 -7.90 22.96 -12.02
N ALA A 220 -7.02 22.05 -12.43
CA ALA A 220 -7.12 21.41 -13.74
C ALA A 220 -8.37 20.53 -13.83
N GLU A 221 -9.12 20.66 -14.92
CA GLU A 221 -10.32 19.88 -15.20
C GLU A 221 -10.22 19.14 -16.51
N PHE A 222 -10.66 17.89 -16.52
CA PHE A 222 -10.69 17.07 -17.73
C PHE A 222 -11.68 15.92 -17.62
N LYS A 223 -12.06 15.37 -18.78
CA LYS A 223 -12.91 14.18 -18.86
C LYS A 223 -12.07 12.90 -18.73
N ARG A 224 -12.58 11.91 -18.01
CA ARG A 224 -12.00 10.56 -17.90
C ARG A 224 -13.08 9.50 -18.05
N ALA A 225 -12.66 8.35 -18.56
CA ALA A 225 -13.50 7.17 -18.50
C ALA A 225 -13.62 6.70 -17.04
N VAL A 226 -14.78 6.14 -16.67
CA VAL A 226 -14.99 5.57 -15.33
C VAL A 226 -13.96 4.49 -14.98
N THR A 227 -13.44 3.78 -15.99
CA THR A 227 -12.38 2.77 -15.83
C THR A 227 -11.04 3.37 -15.39
N GLU A 228 -10.83 4.67 -15.60
CA GLU A 228 -9.59 5.38 -15.26
C GLU A 228 -9.69 6.14 -13.93
N VAL A 229 -10.77 5.93 -13.17
CA VAL A 229 -10.99 6.55 -11.86
C VAL A 229 -11.42 5.52 -10.83
N CYS A 230 -10.80 5.53 -9.66
CA CYS A 230 -11.12 4.65 -8.54
C CYS A 230 -11.78 5.48 -7.44
N LEU A 231 -13.01 5.11 -7.05
CA LEU A 231 -13.64 5.69 -5.87
C LEU A 231 -12.86 5.26 -4.63
N LEU A 232 -12.55 6.22 -3.77
CA LEU A 232 -12.16 5.87 -2.41
C LEU A 232 -13.38 5.29 -1.69
N PRO A 233 -13.21 4.22 -0.89
CA PRO A 233 -14.21 3.80 0.07
C PRO A 233 -14.72 5.02 0.85
N LEU A 234 -16.01 5.25 0.80
CA LEU A 234 -16.74 6.00 1.80
C LEU A 234 -17.33 4.95 2.73
N ASP A 235 -17.42 5.22 4.02
CA ASP A 235 -18.27 4.43 4.89
C ASP A 235 -19.67 4.46 4.26
N GLU A 236 -20.10 3.31 3.75
CA GLU A 236 -21.50 3.15 3.40
C GLU A 236 -22.21 3.21 4.75
N ASP A 237 -23.08 4.20 4.93
CA ASP A 237 -23.94 4.31 6.11
C ASP A 237 -24.43 2.90 6.47
N GLU A 238 -24.08 2.44 7.67
CA GLU A 238 -24.65 1.24 8.27
C GLU A 238 -26.15 1.51 8.46
N ASP A 239 -26.96 1.16 7.45
CA ASP A 239 -28.41 0.96 7.58
C ASP A 239 -28.70 -0.38 8.28
#